data_AF-A0A9D7XQU0-F1
#
_entry.id   AF-A0A9D7XQU0-F1
#
_cell.length_a   1.000
_cell.length_b   1.000
_cell.length_c   1.000
_cell.angle_alpha   90.00
_cell.angle_beta   90.00
_cell.angle_gamma   90.00
#
_symmetry.space_group_name_H-M   'P 1'
#
loop_
_entity.id
_entity.type
_entity.pdbx_description
1 polymer ?
#
loop_
_entity_poly.entity_id
_entity_poly.type
_entity_poly.pdbx_seq_one_letter_code
_entity_poly.pdbx_strand_id
1 'polypeptide(L)'
;MTPVILLAFANDKQNTGAGYLRGLTAERNAIRDALSKAEENGLCQVLVEPDATIDRIFDLFQNTTYRDRIAIFHYGGHADSYSLLLESASGATAAAHSEGLVNFLAKQKSLKLVFLNGCSSQKQSEELVAAGLPAVIGTSQSINDTVATGLASRFYKGMSAGMNVERAWTDAVDQIKTENGAENSKALFVESILGSPGEDQFPWKLYTGEGGTISKAWNLPEAANQPLFGLELPNTYYRKLPAAPYVGLRSFKQDEAAIFFGRGNDIRRLYTQLGREQPVILLSGKKGVGKSSLLAAGLAPRLESSYVVSYNDISGNNISDRLSSALDQLRDENGLEKLPPKDKSNLHEKIAELQKLISTVTGYAKDILQNELQQLIHLDGVERLNYYEQWINIEEKQVSPLSLFLTRYPLILRSGKHSLIFWSAYLKQKKLLSENLY
;
A
#
# COMPACT_ATOMS: atom_id res chain seq x y z
N MET A 1 10.50 -0.54 -10.66
CA MET A 1 9.80 0.38 -9.73
C MET A 1 10.53 0.29 -8.42
N THR A 2 10.81 1.41 -7.75
CA THR A 2 11.82 1.42 -6.68
C THR A 2 11.22 1.17 -5.30
N PRO A 3 11.83 0.29 -4.47
CA PRO A 3 11.48 0.17 -3.05
C PRO A 3 11.73 1.51 -2.33
N VAL A 4 10.95 1.79 -1.29
CA VAL A 4 11.08 3.00 -0.48
C VAL A 4 11.81 2.66 0.82
N ILE A 5 12.79 3.48 1.18
CA ILE A 5 13.41 3.49 2.50
C ILE A 5 12.84 4.71 3.23
N LEU A 6 12.06 4.48 4.28
CA LEU A 6 11.53 5.55 5.14
C LEU A 6 12.48 5.75 6.32
N LEU A 7 13.06 6.95 6.41
CA LEU A 7 13.88 7.39 7.53
C LEU A 7 13.06 8.34 8.39
N ALA A 8 12.64 7.87 9.56
CA ALA A 8 11.88 8.64 10.53
C ALA A 8 12.77 9.00 11.73
N PHE A 9 12.79 10.28 12.10
CA PHE A 9 13.54 10.77 13.24
C PHE A 9 12.62 11.49 14.20
N ALA A 10 12.76 11.25 15.50
CA ALA A 10 11.98 11.93 16.52
C ALA A 10 12.91 12.47 17.60
N ASN A 11 12.78 13.76 17.93
CA ASN A 11 13.60 14.43 18.93
C ASN A 11 12.74 15.26 19.88
N ASP A 12 13.20 15.40 21.13
CA ASP A 12 12.52 16.27 22.08
C ASP A 12 12.92 17.73 21.84
N LYS A 13 12.16 18.45 21.01
CA LYS A 13 12.46 19.85 20.68
C LYS A 13 12.16 20.82 21.82
N GLN A 14 11.36 20.39 22.80
CA GLN A 14 11.04 21.20 23.97
C GLN A 14 12.09 21.06 25.07
N ASN A 15 12.82 19.95 25.11
CA ASN A 15 13.90 19.71 26.06
C ASN A 15 15.28 19.96 25.43
N THR A 16 15.81 21.17 25.56
CA THR A 16 17.15 21.54 25.03
C THR A 16 18.33 21.01 25.86
N GLY A 17 18.05 20.25 26.93
CA GLY A 17 19.03 19.64 27.83
C GLY A 17 19.41 18.21 27.43
N ALA A 18 19.50 17.29 28.41
CA ALA A 18 19.89 15.90 28.18
C ALA A 18 18.89 15.07 27.35
N GLY A 19 17.69 15.61 27.10
CA GLY A 19 16.68 14.99 26.24
C GLY A 19 16.84 15.28 24.74
N TYR A 20 17.69 16.23 24.33
CA TYR A 20 17.88 16.54 22.91
C TYR A 20 18.99 15.69 22.28
N LEU A 21 18.64 14.82 21.33
CA LEU A 21 19.60 13.99 20.61
C LEU A 21 20.25 14.80 19.47
N ARG A 22 21.42 15.39 19.75
CA ARG A 22 22.18 16.18 18.75
C ARG A 22 22.69 15.31 17.59
N GLY A 23 22.88 14.01 17.84
CA GLY A 23 23.35 13.04 16.85
C GLY A 23 22.39 12.76 15.70
N LEU A 24 21.07 12.94 15.88
CA LEU A 24 20.07 12.53 14.88
C LEU A 24 20.21 13.27 13.54
N THR A 25 20.60 14.55 13.58
CA THR A 25 20.86 15.30 12.33
C THR A 25 22.07 14.72 11.60
N ALA A 26 23.13 14.36 12.32
CA ALA A 26 24.32 13.76 11.73
C ALA A 26 24.02 12.36 11.17
N GLU A 27 23.27 11.55 11.92
CA GLU A 27 22.78 10.24 11.47
C GLU A 27 21.97 10.34 10.18
N ARG A 28 20.93 11.18 10.18
CA ARG A 28 20.08 11.43 9.01
C ARG A 28 20.89 11.80 7.78
N ASN A 29 21.82 12.74 7.92
CA ASN A 29 22.66 13.19 6.80
C ASN A 29 23.59 12.05 6.33
N ALA A 30 24.21 11.32 7.27
CA ALA A 30 25.11 10.22 6.93
C ALA A 30 24.40 9.06 6.21
N ILE A 31 23.14 8.78 6.56
CA ILE A 31 22.31 7.77 5.87
C ILE A 31 21.88 8.29 4.49
N ARG A 32 21.47 9.56 4.38
CA ARG A 32 21.13 10.20 3.09
C ARG A 32 22.29 10.17 2.12
N ASP A 33 23.49 10.51 2.59
CA ASP A 33 24.70 10.48 1.78
C ASP A 33 25.04 9.05 1.34
N ALA A 34 24.91 8.07 2.24
CA ALA A 34 25.12 6.65 1.92
C ALA A 34 24.19 6.13 0.82
N LEU A 35 22.93 6.57 0.81
CA LEU A 35 21.91 6.12 -0.14
C LEU A 35 21.83 6.95 -1.42
N SER A 36 22.49 8.11 -1.49
CA SER A 36 22.46 9.02 -2.65
C SER A 36 22.66 8.31 -3.99
N LYS A 37 23.76 7.55 -4.14
CA LYS A 37 24.08 6.80 -5.36
C LYS A 37 23.04 5.73 -5.70
N ALA A 38 22.48 5.06 -4.69
CA ALA A 38 21.45 4.06 -4.92
C ALA A 38 20.14 4.70 -5.40
N GLU A 39 19.79 5.88 -4.87
CA GLU A 39 18.63 6.66 -5.31
C GLU A 39 18.83 7.18 -6.75
N GLU A 40 20.01 7.74 -7.06
CA GLU A 40 20.38 8.19 -8.43
C GLU A 40 20.32 7.06 -9.46
N ASN A 41 20.74 5.85 -9.08
CA ASN A 41 20.69 4.65 -9.93
C ASN A 41 19.31 3.99 -9.97
N GLY A 42 18.30 4.55 -9.31
CA GLY A 42 16.95 3.99 -9.28
C GLY A 42 16.86 2.66 -8.55
N LEU A 43 17.72 2.39 -7.56
CA LEU A 43 17.66 1.21 -6.71
C LEU A 43 16.69 1.38 -5.54
N CYS A 44 16.49 2.61 -5.07
CA CYS A 44 15.54 2.95 -4.02
C CYS A 44 15.00 4.37 -4.20
N GLN A 45 13.92 4.68 -3.49
CA GLN A 45 13.52 6.05 -3.18
C GLN A 45 13.68 6.23 -1.68
N VAL A 46 14.24 7.36 -1.25
CA VAL A 46 14.49 7.62 0.17
C VAL A 46 13.58 8.75 0.64
N LEU A 47 12.70 8.41 1.56
CA LEU A 47 11.76 9.32 2.18
C LEU A 47 12.26 9.67 3.58
N VAL A 48 12.33 10.96 3.90
CA VAL A 48 12.80 11.44 5.20
C VAL A 48 11.68 12.17 5.90
N GLU A 49 11.36 11.73 7.11
CA GLU A 49 10.48 12.41 8.04
C GLU A 49 11.34 12.87 9.23
N PRO A 50 11.82 14.12 9.25
CA PRO A 50 12.75 14.61 10.26
C PRO A 50 12.10 14.82 11.63
N ASP A 51 10.77 14.92 11.66
CA ASP A 51 9.96 15.34 12.80
C ASP A 51 8.80 14.33 13.00
N ALA A 52 9.17 13.06 13.19
CA ALA A 52 8.27 11.93 13.08
C ALA A 52 7.27 11.86 14.24
N THR A 53 6.00 12.09 13.92
CA THR A 53 4.85 11.83 14.80
C THR A 53 4.19 10.50 14.47
N ILE A 54 3.36 9.98 15.38
CA ILE A 54 2.56 8.75 15.13
C ILE A 54 1.72 8.92 13.86
N ASP A 55 0.87 9.94 13.82
CA ASP A 55 -0.03 10.19 12.68
C ASP A 55 0.75 10.30 11.38
N ARG A 56 1.93 10.94 11.42
CA ARG A 56 2.74 11.12 10.24
C ARG A 56 3.30 9.81 9.70
N ILE A 57 3.74 8.91 10.57
CA ILE A 57 4.17 7.57 10.16
C ILE A 57 3.00 6.83 9.50
N PHE A 58 1.82 6.82 10.12
CA PHE A 58 0.63 6.16 9.55
C PHE A 58 0.28 6.75 8.17
N ASP A 59 0.25 8.07 8.05
CA ASP A 59 -0.02 8.79 6.80
C ASP A 59 0.97 8.40 5.70
N LEU A 60 2.26 8.34 6.01
CA LEU A 60 3.30 8.00 5.02
C LEU A 60 3.17 6.56 4.52
N PHE A 61 2.88 5.62 5.41
CA PHE A 61 2.62 4.22 5.03
C PHE A 61 1.31 4.06 4.25
N GLN A 62 0.30 4.88 4.52
CA GLN A 62 -0.99 4.84 3.82
C GLN A 62 -1.02 5.69 2.53
N ASN A 63 -0.04 6.57 2.33
CA ASN A 63 0.05 7.42 1.16
C ASN A 63 0.10 6.59 -0.13
N THR A 64 -0.80 6.86 -1.08
CA THR A 64 -0.92 6.11 -2.34
C THR A 64 0.36 6.08 -3.19
N THR A 65 1.31 6.99 -2.94
CA THR A 65 2.62 7.02 -3.58
C THR A 65 3.60 6.00 -2.98
N TYR A 66 3.53 5.74 -1.67
CA TYR A 66 4.51 4.95 -0.92
C TYR A 66 3.96 3.62 -0.37
N ARG A 67 2.64 3.53 -0.20
CA ARG A 67 1.94 2.33 0.22
C ARG A 67 2.37 1.14 -0.64
N ASP A 68 2.60 0.00 0.01
CA ASP A 68 3.07 -1.23 -0.63
C ASP A 68 4.42 -1.07 -1.38
N ARG A 69 5.27 -0.13 -0.95
CA ARG A 69 6.65 0.05 -1.43
C ARG A 69 7.68 0.22 -0.33
N ILE A 70 7.27 0.64 0.87
CA ILE A 70 8.20 0.84 2.00
C ILE A 70 8.79 -0.52 2.39
N ALA A 71 10.08 -0.67 2.08
CA ALA A 71 10.86 -1.89 2.25
C ALA A 71 11.69 -1.87 3.53
N ILE A 72 12.16 -0.68 3.91
CA ILE A 72 12.90 -0.46 5.14
C ILE A 72 12.26 0.71 5.88
N PHE A 73 12.03 0.52 7.17
CA PHE A 73 11.69 1.59 8.10
C PHE A 73 12.84 1.78 9.09
N HIS A 74 13.52 2.91 8.99
CA HIS A 74 14.54 3.33 9.93
C HIS A 74 13.94 4.32 10.91
N TYR A 75 14.17 4.08 12.19
CA TYR A 75 13.78 4.98 13.25
C TYR A 75 15.01 5.39 14.07
N GLY A 76 15.25 6.70 14.18
CA GLY A 76 16.26 7.28 15.06
C GLY A 76 15.60 8.21 16.07
N GLY A 77 15.80 7.96 17.36
CA GLY A 77 15.16 8.74 18.42
C GLY A 77 15.25 8.04 19.77
N HIS A 78 14.58 8.60 20.77
CA HIS A 78 14.48 7.93 22.07
C HIS A 78 13.56 6.72 21.99
N ALA A 79 13.93 5.67 22.70
CA ALA A 79 13.06 4.54 22.98
C ALA A 79 13.16 4.22 24.47
N ASP A 80 12.05 3.80 25.06
CA ASP A 80 12.03 3.24 26.40
C ASP A 80 11.74 1.74 26.34
N SER A 81 11.72 1.06 27.49
CA SER A 81 11.53 -0.39 27.56
C SER A 81 10.17 -0.89 27.04
N TYR A 82 9.23 0.02 26.72
CA TYR A 82 7.86 -0.32 26.36
C TYR A 82 7.34 0.37 25.10
N SER A 83 7.99 1.41 24.56
CA SER A 83 7.51 2.23 23.46
C SER A 83 8.62 2.95 22.68
N LEU A 84 8.35 3.19 21.40
CA LEU A 84 9.11 4.19 20.62
C LEU A 84 8.57 5.58 21.00
N LEU A 85 9.47 6.52 21.26
CA LEU A 85 9.09 7.87 21.65
C LEU A 85 9.07 8.79 20.41
N LEU A 86 7.88 9.14 19.96
CA LEU A 86 7.67 9.96 18.76
C LEU A 86 7.39 11.42 19.12
N GLU A 87 7.49 12.32 18.15
CA GLU A 87 7.10 13.71 18.37
C GLU A 87 5.57 13.82 18.47
N SER A 88 5.09 14.64 19.40
CA SER A 88 3.70 15.08 19.46
C SER A 88 3.48 16.27 18.51
N ALA A 89 2.23 16.64 18.25
CA ALA A 89 1.91 17.84 17.48
C ALA A 89 2.48 19.15 18.10
N SER A 90 2.81 19.14 19.41
CA SER A 90 3.45 20.28 20.07
C SER A 90 4.99 20.22 20.03
N GLY A 91 5.59 19.18 19.45
CA GLY A 91 7.04 18.95 19.42
C GLY A 91 7.62 18.41 20.73
N ALA A 92 6.77 17.97 21.65
CA ALA A 92 7.17 17.22 22.85
C ALA A 92 7.26 15.73 22.53
N THR A 93 7.85 14.97 23.44
CA THR A 93 7.92 13.51 23.33
C THR A 93 6.56 12.85 23.66
N ALA A 94 6.10 11.92 22.83
CA ALA A 94 4.88 11.13 23.01
C ALA A 94 5.16 9.63 22.82
N ALA A 95 4.70 8.80 23.75
CA ALA A 95 4.83 7.35 23.64
C ALA A 95 3.90 6.81 22.54
N ALA A 96 4.46 6.12 21.56
CA ALA A 96 3.67 5.28 20.66
C ALA A 96 3.33 3.98 21.40
N HIS A 97 2.05 3.77 21.74
CA HIS A 97 1.61 2.49 22.31
C HIS A 97 2.10 1.34 21.40
N SER A 98 3.01 0.53 21.95
CA SER A 98 3.78 -0.47 21.20
C SER A 98 2.89 -1.45 20.45
N GLU A 99 1.82 -1.93 21.06
CA GLU A 99 0.91 -2.88 20.44
C GLU A 99 0.28 -2.37 19.14
N GLY A 100 -0.12 -1.10 19.08
CA GLY A 100 -0.76 -0.51 17.90
C GLY A 100 0.22 -0.38 16.73
N LEU A 101 1.42 0.14 16.99
CA LEU A 101 2.46 0.33 15.97
C LEU A 101 3.05 -1.00 15.49
N VAL A 102 3.29 -1.95 16.40
CA VAL A 102 3.78 -3.30 16.08
C VAL A 102 2.81 -4.00 15.14
N ASN A 103 1.52 -4.03 15.50
CA ASN A 103 0.48 -4.65 14.68
C ASN A 103 0.30 -3.95 13.32
N PHE A 104 0.53 -2.64 13.27
CA PHE A 104 0.49 -1.89 12.01
C PHE A 104 1.66 -2.24 11.10
N LEU A 105 2.90 -2.20 11.60
CA LEU A 105 4.11 -2.49 10.83
C LEU A 105 4.15 -3.95 10.35
N ALA A 106 3.73 -4.90 11.19
CA ALA A 106 3.69 -6.32 10.83
C ALA A 106 2.73 -6.63 9.65
N LYS A 107 1.72 -5.79 9.41
CA LYS A 107 0.80 -5.93 8.28
C LYS A 107 1.36 -5.40 6.96
N GLN A 108 2.50 -4.72 6.97
CA GLN A 108 3.09 -4.10 5.79
C GLN A 108 3.84 -5.14 4.94
N LYS A 109 3.20 -5.67 3.89
CA LYS A 109 3.74 -6.75 3.04
C LYS A 109 5.11 -6.47 2.41
N SER A 110 5.36 -5.20 2.12
CA SER A 110 6.60 -4.75 1.50
C SER A 110 7.75 -4.61 2.51
N LEU A 111 7.45 -4.46 3.79
CA LEU A 111 8.43 -4.14 4.82
C LEU A 111 9.27 -5.38 5.10
N LYS A 112 10.56 -5.31 4.74
CA LYS A 112 11.52 -6.41 4.91
C LYS A 112 12.36 -6.21 6.16
N LEU A 113 12.62 -4.97 6.54
CA LEU A 113 13.47 -4.64 7.68
C LEU A 113 12.94 -3.42 8.43
N VAL A 114 12.94 -3.49 9.75
CA VAL A 114 12.87 -2.33 10.64
C VAL A 114 14.22 -2.14 11.31
N PHE A 115 14.75 -0.92 11.30
CA PHE A 115 15.98 -0.56 12.00
C PHE A 115 15.63 0.42 13.11
N LEU A 116 15.68 -0.02 14.36
CA LEU A 116 15.44 0.77 15.55
C LEU A 116 16.78 1.25 16.13
N ASN A 117 17.19 2.46 15.77
CA ASN A 117 18.41 3.09 16.27
C ASN A 117 18.10 4.02 17.45
N GLY A 118 17.50 3.45 18.49
CA GLY A 118 17.24 4.10 19.79
C GLY A 118 17.77 3.24 20.93
N CYS A 119 17.79 3.76 22.16
CA CYS A 119 18.24 2.99 23.34
C CYS A 119 17.24 1.87 23.70
N SER A 120 17.73 0.69 24.10
CA SER A 120 16.94 -0.37 24.75
C SER A 120 15.68 -0.84 24.00
N SER A 121 15.80 -1.16 22.71
CA SER A 121 14.70 -1.59 21.82
C SER A 121 14.53 -3.11 21.63
N GLN A 122 15.17 -3.94 22.47
CA GLN A 122 15.15 -5.40 22.34
C GLN A 122 13.74 -5.98 22.42
N LYS A 123 12.96 -5.60 23.44
CA LYS A 123 11.60 -6.13 23.63
C LYS A 123 10.70 -5.81 22.43
N GLN A 124 10.78 -4.58 21.91
CA GLN A 124 10.05 -4.17 20.72
C GLN A 124 10.50 -4.94 19.47
N SER A 125 11.79 -5.26 19.37
CA SER A 125 12.31 -6.05 18.27
C SER A 125 11.77 -7.48 18.29
N GLU A 126 11.70 -8.10 19.47
CA GLU A 126 11.11 -9.41 19.69
C GLU A 126 9.60 -9.41 19.40
N GLU A 127 8.87 -8.39 19.85
CA GLU A 127 7.43 -8.21 19.58
C GLU A 127 7.13 -8.02 18.09
N LEU A 128 7.89 -7.19 17.37
CA LEU A 128 7.76 -7.00 15.92
C LEU A 128 7.97 -8.30 15.15
N VAL A 129 9.01 -9.05 15.51
CA VAL A 129 9.32 -10.33 14.91
C VAL A 129 8.23 -11.37 15.20
N ALA A 130 7.74 -11.43 16.45
CA ALA A 130 6.64 -12.31 16.84
C ALA A 130 5.32 -11.96 16.14
N ALA A 131 5.09 -10.67 15.84
CA ALA A 131 3.92 -10.20 15.09
C ALA A 131 3.97 -10.54 13.58
N GLY A 132 5.09 -11.08 13.08
CA GLY A 132 5.24 -11.53 11.69
C GLY A 132 6.17 -10.66 10.85
N LEU A 133 6.91 -9.72 11.45
CA LEU A 133 7.89 -8.94 10.72
C LEU A 133 9.13 -9.80 10.39
N PRO A 134 9.66 -9.78 9.14
CA PRO A 134 10.73 -10.69 8.77
C PRO A 134 12.05 -10.47 9.52
N ALA A 135 12.44 -9.20 9.71
CA ALA A 135 13.69 -8.85 10.37
C ALA A 135 13.61 -7.48 11.07
N VAL A 136 14.29 -7.38 12.21
CA VAL A 136 14.46 -6.13 12.97
C VAL A 136 15.91 -6.00 13.41
N ILE A 137 16.53 -4.84 13.20
CA ILE A 137 17.75 -4.45 13.88
C ILE A 137 17.35 -3.58 15.06
N GLY A 138 17.78 -3.94 16.27
CA GLY A 138 17.49 -3.19 17.49
C GLY A 138 18.61 -3.34 18.51
N THR A 139 18.44 -2.70 19.66
CA THR A 139 19.46 -2.53 20.71
C THR A 139 19.03 -3.18 22.02
N SER A 140 19.93 -3.85 22.73
CA SER A 140 19.66 -4.42 24.06
C SER A 140 19.82 -3.43 25.21
N GLN A 141 20.55 -2.34 24.99
CA GLN A 141 20.94 -1.39 26.03
C GLN A 141 21.18 0.02 25.47
N SER A 142 21.57 0.96 26.34
CA SER A 142 21.95 2.31 25.95
C SER A 142 23.20 2.32 25.07
N ILE A 143 23.13 3.08 23.98
CA ILE A 143 24.13 3.14 22.92
C ILE A 143 24.72 4.53 22.78
N ASN A 144 25.97 4.62 22.34
CA ASN A 144 26.61 5.90 22.01
C ASN A 144 26.10 6.43 20.65
N ASP A 145 25.58 7.66 20.61
CA ASP A 145 25.05 8.32 19.40
C ASP A 145 26.02 8.34 18.20
N THR A 146 27.31 8.53 18.45
CA THR A 146 28.32 8.58 17.37
C THR A 146 28.52 7.20 16.77
N VAL A 147 28.56 6.16 17.61
CA VAL A 147 28.66 4.76 17.17
C VAL A 147 27.38 4.35 16.43
N ALA A 148 26.21 4.75 16.94
CA ALA A 148 24.92 4.52 16.31
C ALA A 148 24.85 5.12 14.89
N THR A 149 25.32 6.36 14.74
CA THR A 149 25.44 7.05 13.45
C THR A 149 26.39 6.31 12.50
N GLY A 150 27.56 5.91 13.00
CA GLY A 150 28.56 5.18 12.23
C GLY A 150 28.02 3.83 11.72
N LEU A 151 27.39 3.06 12.61
CA LEU A 151 26.80 1.76 12.28
C LEU A 151 25.72 1.89 11.19
N ALA A 152 24.77 2.81 11.36
CA ALA A 152 23.71 3.04 10.38
C ALA A 152 24.30 3.48 9.02
N SER A 153 25.24 4.43 9.01
CA SER A 153 25.90 4.87 7.78
C SER A 153 26.60 3.72 7.04
N ARG A 154 27.30 2.83 7.76
CA ARG A 154 27.98 1.66 7.15
C ARG A 154 26.99 0.65 6.61
N PHE A 155 25.96 0.33 7.37
CA PHE A 155 24.89 -0.56 6.93
C PHE A 155 24.28 -0.07 5.61
N TYR A 156 23.85 1.19 5.53
CA TYR A 156 23.25 1.73 4.31
C TYR A 156 24.24 1.92 3.16
N LYS A 157 25.54 2.13 3.43
CA LYS A 157 26.58 2.08 2.37
C LYS A 157 26.67 0.68 1.75
N GLY A 158 26.61 -0.37 2.57
CA GLY A 158 26.58 -1.76 2.11
C GLY A 158 25.35 -2.03 1.24
N MET A 159 24.16 -1.65 1.72
CA MET A 159 22.90 -1.77 0.96
C MET A 159 22.95 -1.02 -0.37
N SER A 160 23.49 0.21 -0.35
CA SER A 160 23.68 1.06 -1.54
C SER A 160 24.64 0.44 -2.56
N ALA A 161 25.64 -0.31 -2.08
CA ALA A 161 26.56 -1.09 -2.91
C ALA A 161 25.97 -2.42 -3.42
N GLY A 162 24.70 -2.71 -3.12
CA GLY A 162 24.00 -3.92 -3.57
C GLY A 162 24.22 -5.14 -2.68
N MET A 163 24.79 -4.98 -1.49
CA MET A 163 24.84 -6.07 -0.50
C MET A 163 23.42 -6.43 -0.06
N ASN A 164 23.24 -7.69 0.36
CA ASN A 164 22.04 -8.10 1.06
C ASN A 164 22.08 -7.65 2.53
N VAL A 165 20.93 -7.72 3.20
CA VAL A 165 20.77 -7.28 4.60
C VAL A 165 21.78 -7.95 5.51
N GLU A 166 21.97 -9.27 5.39
CA GLU A 166 22.87 -10.02 6.28
C GLU A 166 24.32 -9.55 6.13
N ARG A 167 24.82 -9.43 4.90
CA ARG A 167 26.19 -8.97 4.65
C ARG A 167 26.38 -7.51 5.03
N ALA A 168 25.44 -6.63 4.66
CA ALA A 168 25.51 -5.22 5.04
C ALA A 168 25.52 -5.05 6.56
N TRP A 169 24.79 -5.90 7.28
CA TRP A 169 24.77 -5.96 8.73
C TRP A 169 26.11 -6.43 9.30
N THR A 170 26.60 -7.61 8.88
CA THR A 170 27.85 -8.17 9.42
C THR A 170 29.05 -7.27 9.14
N ASP A 171 29.17 -6.73 7.93
CA ASP A 171 30.27 -5.85 7.55
C ASP A 171 30.25 -4.55 8.38
N ALA A 172 29.06 -4.01 8.67
CA ALA A 172 28.92 -2.82 9.53
C ALA A 172 29.31 -3.12 10.98
N VAL A 173 28.91 -4.27 11.54
CA VAL A 173 29.28 -4.69 12.90
C VAL A 173 30.78 -4.90 13.02
N ASP A 174 31.40 -5.62 12.09
CA ASP A 174 32.83 -5.94 12.11
C ASP A 174 33.68 -4.67 12.01
N GLN A 175 33.24 -3.71 11.20
CA GLN A 175 33.90 -2.41 11.11
C GLN A 175 33.81 -1.62 12.43
N ILE A 176 32.63 -1.54 13.05
CA ILE A 176 32.48 -0.82 14.33
C ILE A 176 33.31 -1.48 15.44
N LYS A 177 33.36 -2.81 15.49
CA LYS A 177 34.23 -3.54 16.42
C LYS A 177 35.72 -3.26 16.17
N THR A 178 36.12 -3.12 14.91
CA THR A 178 37.50 -2.79 14.54
C THR A 178 37.87 -1.37 14.96
N GLU A 179 36.99 -0.39 14.73
CA GLU A 179 37.22 1.03 15.04
C GLU A 179 37.25 1.31 16.56
N ASN A 180 36.48 0.57 17.36
CA ASN A 180 36.35 0.80 18.81
C ASN A 180 37.17 -0.17 19.68
N GLY A 181 37.82 -1.17 19.05
CA GLY A 181 38.53 -2.25 19.74
C GLY A 181 37.56 -3.31 20.26
N ALA A 182 37.74 -4.57 19.83
CA ALA A 182 36.84 -5.68 20.15
C ALA A 182 36.65 -5.93 21.66
N GLU A 183 37.61 -5.52 22.49
CA GLU A 183 37.59 -5.70 23.95
C GLU A 183 37.06 -4.46 24.71
N ASN A 184 36.91 -3.30 24.05
CA ASN A 184 36.60 -2.04 24.72
C ASN A 184 35.11 -1.71 24.65
N SER A 185 34.29 -2.59 25.23
CA SER A 185 32.82 -2.49 25.25
C SER A 185 32.33 -1.14 25.78
N LYS A 186 33.08 -0.47 26.67
CA LYS A 186 32.77 0.87 27.21
C LYS A 186 32.62 1.95 26.14
N ALA A 187 33.31 1.87 25.01
CA ALA A 187 33.21 2.86 23.94
C ALA A 187 31.88 2.77 23.17
N LEU A 188 31.19 1.62 23.25
CA LEU A 188 29.92 1.37 22.55
C LEU A 188 28.70 1.86 23.34
N PHE A 189 28.88 2.19 24.62
CA PHE A 189 27.81 2.53 25.56
C PHE A 189 27.90 3.98 26.02
N VAL A 190 26.75 4.52 26.44
CA VAL A 190 26.72 5.71 27.31
C VAL A 190 26.84 5.20 28.75
N GLU A 191 27.82 5.70 29.51
CA GLU A 191 28.00 5.36 30.92
C GLU A 191 26.77 5.85 31.70
N SER A 192 25.85 4.92 31.99
CA SER A 192 24.56 5.19 32.61
C SER A 192 24.45 4.40 33.92
N ILE A 193 23.79 5.00 34.90
CA ILE A 193 23.63 4.58 36.30
C ILE A 193 22.95 3.20 36.45
N LEU A 194 22.46 2.61 35.36
CA LEU A 194 21.70 1.36 35.32
C LEU A 194 22.59 0.14 35.03
N GLY A 195 23.43 -0.22 36.00
CA GLY A 195 24.04 -1.55 36.10
C GLY A 195 25.16 -1.87 35.10
N SER A 196 25.98 -2.86 35.45
CA SER A 196 27.05 -3.39 34.60
C SER A 196 26.50 -3.85 33.25
N PRO A 197 27.25 -3.68 32.13
CA PRO A 197 26.84 -4.22 30.84
C PRO A 197 26.52 -5.72 30.97
N GLY A 198 25.43 -6.18 30.35
CA GLY A 198 25.10 -7.61 30.29
C GLY A 198 26.20 -8.42 29.58
N GLU A 199 26.07 -9.74 29.55
CA GLU A 199 27.08 -10.63 28.93
C GLU A 199 27.36 -10.32 27.45
N ASP A 200 26.46 -9.63 26.76
CA ASP A 200 26.62 -9.22 25.36
C ASP A 200 27.55 -8.00 25.21
N GLN A 201 28.71 -8.23 24.58
CA GLN A 201 29.72 -7.18 24.35
C GLN A 201 29.32 -6.16 23.26
N PHE A 202 28.32 -6.46 22.42
CA PHE A 202 27.87 -5.59 21.32
C PHE A 202 26.36 -5.32 21.42
N PRO A 203 25.92 -4.04 21.53
CA PRO A 203 24.55 -3.74 21.93
C PRO A 203 23.48 -3.91 20.85
N TRP A 204 23.85 -3.94 19.57
CA TRP A 204 22.87 -4.14 18.50
C TRP A 204 22.76 -5.61 18.09
N LYS A 205 21.54 -6.05 17.79
CA LYS A 205 21.24 -7.40 17.32
C LYS A 205 20.29 -7.37 16.12
N LEU A 206 20.46 -8.34 15.22
CA LEU A 206 19.53 -8.63 14.14
C LEU A 206 18.59 -9.76 14.59
N TYR A 207 17.34 -9.41 14.86
CA TYR A 207 16.26 -10.32 15.20
C TYR A 207 15.55 -10.76 13.91
N THR A 208 15.16 -12.03 13.82
CA THR A 208 14.50 -12.59 12.63
C THR A 208 13.32 -13.47 12.99
N GLY A 209 12.22 -13.34 12.24
CA GLY A 209 11.00 -14.13 12.40
C GLY A 209 10.72 -15.06 11.24
N GLU A 210 9.45 -15.36 11.04
CA GLU A 210 8.98 -16.02 9.82
C GLU A 210 9.36 -15.16 8.60
N GLY A 211 10.01 -15.78 7.60
CA GLY A 211 10.55 -15.05 6.45
C GLY A 211 11.89 -14.36 6.69
N GLY A 212 12.51 -14.51 7.87
CA GLY A 212 13.81 -13.90 8.20
C GLY A 212 14.94 -14.29 7.25
N THR A 213 14.99 -15.54 6.77
CA THR A 213 15.95 -15.97 5.75
C THR A 213 15.80 -15.19 4.44
N ILE A 214 14.56 -14.91 4.04
CA ILE A 214 14.26 -14.13 2.82
C ILE A 214 14.70 -12.68 3.02
N SER A 215 14.43 -12.09 4.20
CA SER A 215 14.84 -10.72 4.50
C SER A 215 16.36 -10.57 4.59
N LYS A 216 17.06 -11.53 5.21
CA LYS A 216 18.53 -11.57 5.26
C LYS A 216 19.17 -11.60 3.86
N ALA A 217 18.59 -12.34 2.93
CA ALA A 217 19.04 -12.42 1.55
C ALA A 217 18.59 -11.24 0.67
N TRP A 218 17.66 -10.41 1.15
CA TRP A 218 17.08 -9.31 0.39
C TRP A 218 18.09 -8.19 0.13
N ASN A 219 18.06 -7.59 -1.07
CA ASN A 219 18.92 -6.49 -1.48
C ASN A 219 18.17 -5.49 -2.39
N LEU A 220 18.72 -4.27 -2.53
CA LEU A 220 18.12 -3.20 -3.34
C LEU A 220 18.09 -3.52 -4.85
N PRO A 221 19.17 -4.02 -5.49
CA PRO A 221 19.16 -4.32 -6.92
C PRO A 221 18.08 -5.30 -7.37
N GLU A 222 17.86 -6.40 -6.63
CA GLU A 222 16.81 -7.36 -6.95
C GLU A 222 15.41 -6.75 -6.77
N ALA A 223 15.19 -6.03 -5.65
CA ALA A 223 13.91 -5.39 -5.38
C ALA A 223 13.53 -4.35 -6.44
N ALA A 224 14.49 -3.53 -6.89
CA ALA A 224 14.27 -2.53 -7.94
C ALA A 224 13.89 -3.15 -9.29
N ASN A 225 14.41 -4.34 -9.57
CA ASN A 225 14.14 -5.14 -10.76
C ASN A 225 12.90 -6.05 -10.64
N GLN A 226 12.16 -5.98 -9.51
CA GLN A 226 10.96 -6.77 -9.28
C GLN A 226 9.71 -5.86 -9.29
N PRO A 227 8.98 -5.73 -10.42
CA PRO A 227 7.84 -4.82 -10.52
C PRO A 227 6.70 -5.10 -9.53
N LEU A 228 6.62 -6.35 -9.06
CA LEU A 228 5.59 -6.86 -8.17
C LEU A 228 6.07 -6.96 -6.71
N PHE A 229 7.21 -6.35 -6.37
CA PHE A 229 7.67 -6.21 -4.99
C PHE A 229 6.56 -5.65 -4.10
N GLY A 230 6.22 -6.33 -3.01
CA GLY A 230 5.15 -5.93 -2.10
C GLY A 230 3.73 -6.24 -2.57
N LEU A 231 3.59 -6.77 -3.78
CA LEU A 231 2.35 -7.22 -4.41
C LEU A 231 2.47 -8.70 -4.80
N GLU A 232 3.09 -9.51 -3.93
CA GLU A 232 3.16 -10.95 -4.13
C GLU A 232 1.77 -11.59 -4.09
N LEU A 233 1.62 -12.73 -4.77
CA LEU A 233 0.37 -13.50 -4.71
C LEU A 233 0.22 -14.17 -3.34
N PRO A 234 -1.01 -14.30 -2.83
CA PRO A 234 -1.29 -15.16 -1.69
C PRO A 234 -0.80 -16.59 -1.93
N ASN A 235 -0.28 -17.24 -0.88
CA ASN A 235 0.28 -18.60 -0.97
C ASN A 235 -0.72 -19.66 -1.48
N THR A 236 -2.03 -19.39 -1.37
CA THR A 236 -3.10 -20.26 -1.88
C THR A 236 -3.01 -20.46 -3.39
N TYR A 237 -2.54 -19.47 -4.16
CA TYR A 237 -2.39 -19.58 -5.61
C TYR A 237 -1.28 -20.55 -6.02
N TYR A 238 -0.22 -20.67 -5.22
CA TYR A 238 0.88 -21.62 -5.51
C TYR A 238 0.54 -23.06 -5.11
N ARG A 239 -0.53 -23.28 -4.34
CA ARG A 239 -0.98 -24.63 -3.96
C ARG A 239 -1.84 -25.31 -5.03
N LYS A 240 -2.36 -24.55 -6.01
CA LYS A 240 -3.26 -25.04 -7.06
C LYS A 240 -2.66 -24.82 -8.45
N LEU A 241 -1.45 -25.33 -8.67
CA LEU A 241 -0.82 -25.21 -9.98
C LEU A 241 -1.52 -26.13 -11.00
N PRO A 242 -1.78 -25.64 -12.22
CA PRO A 242 -2.32 -26.49 -13.28
C PRO A 242 -1.27 -27.50 -13.76
N ALA A 243 -1.72 -28.63 -14.30
CA ALA A 243 -0.85 -29.70 -14.79
C ALA A 243 0.08 -29.24 -15.94
N ALA A 244 -0.31 -28.21 -16.70
CA ALA A 244 0.51 -27.60 -17.74
C ALA A 244 0.49 -26.06 -17.60
N PRO A 245 1.65 -25.39 -17.65
CA PRO A 245 1.73 -23.94 -17.52
C PRO A 245 1.26 -23.19 -18.77
N TYR A 246 1.19 -23.85 -19.93
CA TYR A 246 0.78 -23.22 -21.17
C TYR A 246 -0.73 -23.38 -21.40
N VAL A 247 -1.44 -22.25 -21.43
CA VAL A 247 -2.90 -22.21 -21.58
C VAL A 247 -3.39 -22.04 -23.03
N GLY A 248 -2.48 -21.92 -24.00
CA GLY A 248 -2.84 -21.67 -25.40
C GLY A 248 -3.24 -20.22 -25.68
N LEU A 249 -4.23 -20.01 -26.57
CA LEU A 249 -4.68 -18.69 -27.02
C LEU A 249 -5.80 -18.07 -26.16
N ARG A 250 -6.33 -18.81 -25.19
CA ARG A 250 -7.35 -18.27 -24.27
C ARG A 250 -6.70 -17.32 -23.26
N SER A 251 -7.53 -16.45 -22.68
CA SER A 251 -7.10 -15.62 -21.55
C SER A 251 -6.77 -16.49 -20.33
N PHE A 252 -5.79 -16.03 -19.53
CA PHE A 252 -5.53 -16.59 -18.21
C PHE A 252 -6.66 -16.23 -17.26
N LYS A 253 -7.00 -17.16 -16.39
CA LYS A 253 -7.99 -17.01 -15.32
C LYS A 253 -7.32 -16.64 -14.01
N GLN A 254 -8.13 -16.23 -13.04
CA GLN A 254 -7.67 -15.82 -11.72
C GLN A 254 -6.94 -16.94 -10.97
N ASP A 255 -7.47 -18.17 -11.00
CA ASP A 255 -6.85 -19.37 -10.42
C ASP A 255 -5.52 -19.76 -11.07
N GLU A 256 -5.18 -19.17 -12.22
CA GLU A 256 -3.93 -19.36 -12.95
C GLU A 256 -2.91 -18.25 -12.70
N ALA A 257 -3.14 -17.37 -11.73
CA ALA A 257 -2.27 -16.23 -11.42
C ALA A 257 -0.80 -16.64 -11.18
N ALA A 258 -0.57 -17.80 -10.56
CA ALA A 258 0.76 -18.30 -10.24
C ALA A 258 1.61 -18.62 -11.48
N ILE A 259 0.99 -18.84 -12.64
CA ILE A 259 1.67 -19.12 -13.91
C ILE A 259 1.60 -17.93 -14.88
N PHE A 260 1.09 -16.76 -14.43
CA PHE A 260 1.01 -15.55 -15.24
C PHE A 260 2.20 -14.61 -14.97
N PHE A 261 3.09 -14.47 -15.96
CA PHE A 261 4.33 -13.70 -15.84
C PHE A 261 4.55 -12.72 -17.01
N GLY A 262 5.60 -11.89 -16.91
CA GLY A 262 6.02 -10.94 -17.96
C GLY A 262 5.26 -9.61 -18.01
N ARG A 263 4.16 -9.47 -17.27
CA ARG A 263 3.33 -8.24 -17.24
C ARG A 263 3.37 -7.49 -15.90
N GLY A 264 4.40 -7.72 -15.09
CA GLY A 264 4.53 -7.14 -13.74
C GLY A 264 4.46 -5.62 -13.71
N ASN A 265 5.12 -4.93 -14.66
CA ASN A 265 5.08 -3.46 -14.74
C ASN A 265 3.67 -2.93 -15.04
N ASP A 266 2.90 -3.60 -15.89
CA ASP A 266 1.53 -3.20 -16.21
C ASP A 266 0.59 -3.41 -15.02
N ILE A 267 0.72 -4.56 -14.34
CA ILE A 267 -0.03 -4.86 -13.11
C ILE A 267 0.25 -3.77 -12.07
N ARG A 268 1.53 -3.46 -11.84
CA ARG A 268 1.93 -2.43 -10.88
C ARG A 268 1.39 -1.06 -11.25
N ARG A 269 1.47 -0.67 -12.52
CA ARG A 269 0.96 0.61 -13.00
C ARG A 269 -0.54 0.73 -12.75
N LEU A 270 -1.32 -0.33 -12.97
CA LEU A 270 -2.74 -0.33 -12.66
C LEU A 270 -2.98 -0.25 -11.15
N TYR A 271 -2.27 -1.05 -10.36
CA TYR A 271 -2.38 -1.06 -8.90
C TYR A 271 -2.12 0.32 -8.26
N THR A 272 -1.08 1.02 -8.70
CA THR A 272 -0.71 2.35 -8.16
C THR A 272 -1.71 3.47 -8.53
N GLN A 273 -2.54 3.25 -9.55
CA GLN A 273 -3.61 4.19 -9.92
C GLN A 273 -4.86 4.01 -9.06
N LEU A 274 -4.99 2.89 -8.34
CA LEU A 274 -6.12 2.62 -7.46
C LEU A 274 -6.12 3.58 -6.27
N GLY A 275 -7.30 4.09 -5.91
CA GLY A 275 -7.46 5.00 -4.78
C GLY A 275 -6.94 6.42 -5.02
N ARG A 276 -6.56 6.78 -6.25
CA ARG A 276 -6.33 8.19 -6.64
C ARG A 276 -7.66 8.92 -6.85
N GLU A 277 -7.60 10.25 -6.93
CA GLU A 277 -8.79 11.12 -7.07
C GLU A 277 -9.69 10.78 -8.26
N GLN A 278 -9.13 10.17 -9.32
CA GLN A 278 -9.85 9.73 -10.50
C GLN A 278 -10.28 8.27 -10.33
N PRO A 279 -11.57 7.99 -10.11
CA PRO A 279 -12.00 6.64 -9.79
C PRO A 279 -12.08 5.74 -11.03
N VAL A 280 -11.89 6.26 -12.25
CA VAL A 280 -12.05 5.50 -13.50
C VAL A 280 -10.69 5.31 -14.20
N ILE A 281 -10.33 4.07 -14.54
CA ILE A 281 -9.17 3.76 -15.39
C ILE A 281 -9.64 3.16 -16.72
N LEU A 282 -9.19 3.72 -17.84
CA LEU A 282 -9.46 3.16 -19.17
C LEU A 282 -8.27 2.31 -19.65
N LEU A 283 -8.43 0.99 -19.70
CA LEU A 283 -7.43 0.07 -20.25
C LEU A 283 -7.73 -0.23 -21.73
N SER A 284 -6.96 0.34 -22.65
CA SER A 284 -7.15 0.14 -24.09
C SER A 284 -5.99 -0.55 -24.79
N GLY A 285 -6.26 -1.29 -25.87
CA GLY A 285 -5.25 -1.99 -26.66
C GLY A 285 -5.83 -2.92 -27.73
N LYS A 286 -4.98 -3.42 -28.63
CA LYS A 286 -5.38 -4.36 -29.71
C LYS A 286 -6.06 -5.62 -29.15
N LYS A 287 -6.91 -6.28 -29.95
CA LYS A 287 -7.48 -7.58 -29.59
C LYS A 287 -6.36 -8.60 -29.36
N GLY A 288 -6.53 -9.51 -28.40
CA GLY A 288 -5.56 -10.57 -28.14
C GLY A 288 -4.28 -10.17 -27.39
N VAL A 289 -4.05 -8.88 -27.08
CA VAL A 289 -2.85 -8.42 -26.34
C VAL A 289 -2.83 -8.82 -24.84
N GLY A 290 -3.78 -9.65 -24.41
CA GLY A 290 -3.84 -10.17 -23.04
C GLY A 290 -4.44 -9.23 -21.98
N LYS A 291 -5.31 -8.27 -22.37
CA LYS A 291 -5.94 -7.35 -21.40
C LYS A 291 -6.78 -8.08 -20.34
N SER A 292 -7.58 -9.06 -20.76
CA SER A 292 -8.38 -9.86 -19.84
C SER A 292 -7.49 -10.68 -18.89
N SER A 293 -6.43 -11.31 -19.40
CA SER A 293 -5.42 -11.99 -18.58
C SER A 293 -4.76 -11.05 -17.57
N LEU A 294 -4.40 -9.83 -18.01
CA LEU A 294 -3.80 -8.81 -17.14
C LEU A 294 -4.69 -8.44 -15.96
N LEU A 295 -6.00 -8.29 -16.20
CA LEU A 295 -6.95 -7.97 -15.13
C LEU A 295 -7.25 -9.18 -14.25
N ALA A 296 -7.62 -10.31 -14.85
CA ALA A 296 -8.11 -11.49 -14.14
C ALA A 296 -7.00 -12.27 -13.42
N ALA A 297 -5.86 -12.52 -14.06
CA ALA A 297 -4.75 -13.30 -13.49
C ALA A 297 -3.64 -12.40 -12.92
N GLY A 298 -3.53 -11.17 -13.44
CA GLY A 298 -2.52 -10.21 -12.99
C GLY A 298 -2.97 -9.38 -11.80
N LEU A 299 -4.03 -8.59 -11.96
CA LEU A 299 -4.40 -7.57 -10.98
C LEU A 299 -5.34 -8.08 -9.89
N ALA A 300 -6.46 -8.73 -10.25
CA ALA A 300 -7.48 -9.16 -9.29
C ALA A 300 -6.95 -9.98 -8.09
N PRO A 301 -6.09 -11.01 -8.30
CA PRO A 301 -5.50 -11.80 -7.21
C PRO A 301 -4.72 -10.99 -6.17
N ARG A 302 -4.19 -9.84 -6.58
CA ARG A 302 -3.40 -8.94 -5.72
C ARG A 302 -4.27 -7.94 -4.96
N LEU A 303 -5.53 -7.81 -5.36
CA LEU A 303 -6.50 -6.91 -4.74
C LEU A 303 -7.38 -7.61 -3.70
N GLU A 304 -7.59 -8.92 -3.80
CA GLU A 304 -8.49 -9.69 -2.92
C GLU A 304 -8.28 -9.51 -1.42
N SER A 305 -7.05 -9.23 -0.98
CA SER A 305 -6.76 -9.02 0.44
C SER A 305 -7.19 -7.65 0.97
N SER A 306 -7.50 -6.72 0.08
CA SER A 306 -7.60 -5.29 0.39
C SER A 306 -8.76 -4.59 -0.30
N TYR A 307 -9.38 -5.24 -1.27
CA TYR A 307 -10.48 -4.72 -2.07
C TYR A 307 -11.53 -5.80 -2.31
N VAL A 308 -12.78 -5.37 -2.36
CA VAL A 308 -13.84 -6.19 -2.95
C VAL A 308 -13.70 -6.11 -4.46
N VAL A 309 -13.56 -7.25 -5.15
CA VAL A 309 -13.30 -7.32 -6.59
C VAL A 309 -14.46 -8.00 -7.31
N SER A 310 -15.02 -7.34 -8.32
CA SER A 310 -16.04 -7.95 -9.20
C SER A 310 -15.69 -7.77 -10.67
N TYR A 311 -15.87 -8.82 -11.47
CA TYR A 311 -15.58 -8.86 -12.90
C TYR A 311 -16.86 -9.04 -13.70
N ASN A 312 -17.19 -8.07 -14.58
CA ASN A 312 -18.44 -8.06 -15.34
C ASN A 312 -18.19 -7.86 -16.82
N ASP A 313 -18.91 -8.58 -17.68
CA ASP A 313 -18.93 -8.35 -19.12
C ASP A 313 -20.04 -7.33 -19.49
N ILE A 314 -19.69 -6.33 -20.29
CA ILE A 314 -20.57 -5.26 -20.77
C ILE A 314 -21.14 -5.58 -22.16
N SER A 315 -21.06 -6.82 -22.65
CA SER A 315 -21.71 -7.17 -23.92
C SER A 315 -23.23 -6.94 -23.84
N GLY A 316 -23.77 -6.10 -24.73
CA GLY A 316 -25.21 -6.01 -25.04
C GLY A 316 -26.04 -4.95 -24.28
N ASN A 317 -25.59 -4.42 -23.14
CA ASN A 317 -26.37 -3.46 -22.32
C ASN A 317 -25.62 -2.12 -22.15
N ASN A 318 -26.33 -1.04 -21.82
CA ASN A 318 -25.68 0.23 -21.51
C ASN A 318 -24.81 0.10 -20.23
N ILE A 319 -23.81 0.97 -20.06
CA ILE A 319 -22.86 0.89 -18.94
C ILE A 319 -23.57 1.09 -17.59
N SER A 320 -24.60 1.95 -17.57
CA SER A 320 -25.42 2.25 -16.39
C SER A 320 -26.05 0.97 -15.84
N ASP A 321 -26.62 0.15 -16.72
CA ASP A 321 -27.36 -1.06 -16.36
C ASP A 321 -26.48 -2.14 -15.77
N ARG A 322 -25.30 -2.33 -16.37
CA ARG A 322 -24.32 -3.29 -15.86
C ARG A 322 -23.70 -2.82 -14.56
N LEU A 323 -23.48 -1.51 -14.39
CA LEU A 323 -23.01 -0.98 -13.12
C LEU A 323 -24.04 -1.27 -12.01
N SER A 324 -25.32 -1.05 -12.26
CA SER A 324 -26.36 -1.39 -11.30
C SER A 324 -26.40 -2.89 -11.00
N SER A 325 -26.45 -3.74 -12.03
CA SER A 325 -26.52 -5.19 -11.82
C SER A 325 -25.30 -5.72 -11.06
N ALA A 326 -24.11 -5.17 -11.30
CA ALA A 326 -22.91 -5.56 -10.58
C ALA A 326 -22.95 -5.12 -9.10
N LEU A 327 -23.47 -3.92 -8.83
CA LEU A 327 -23.65 -3.42 -7.46
C LEU A 327 -24.74 -4.21 -6.72
N ASP A 328 -25.84 -4.56 -7.39
CA ASP A 328 -26.90 -5.40 -6.85
C ASP A 328 -26.38 -6.81 -6.52
N GLN A 329 -25.62 -7.43 -7.44
CA GLN A 329 -25.00 -8.73 -7.22
C GLN A 329 -24.06 -8.70 -6.02
N LEU A 330 -23.18 -7.68 -5.94
CA LEU A 330 -22.28 -7.51 -4.82
C LEU A 330 -23.06 -7.30 -3.51
N ARG A 331 -24.15 -6.54 -3.52
CA ARG A 331 -25.00 -6.35 -2.35
C ARG A 331 -25.57 -7.68 -1.85
N ASP A 332 -26.06 -8.51 -2.76
CA ASP A 332 -26.64 -9.82 -2.46
C ASP A 332 -25.57 -10.79 -1.92
N GLU A 333 -24.40 -10.86 -2.57
CA GLU A 333 -23.24 -11.66 -2.13
C GLU A 333 -22.74 -11.24 -0.73
N ASN A 334 -22.91 -9.98 -0.36
CA ASN A 334 -22.50 -9.42 0.93
C ASN A 334 -23.65 -9.35 1.96
N GLY A 335 -24.80 -9.96 1.68
CA GLY A 335 -25.94 -10.06 2.59
C GLY A 335 -26.47 -8.71 3.08
N LEU A 336 -26.41 -7.68 2.24
CA LEU A 336 -26.94 -6.35 2.53
C LEU A 336 -28.44 -6.32 2.15
N GLU A 337 -29.29 -5.85 3.07
CA GLU A 337 -30.72 -5.69 2.78
C GLU A 337 -30.94 -4.71 1.61
N LYS A 338 -31.95 -4.99 0.78
CA LYS A 338 -32.38 -4.05 -0.25
C LYS A 338 -32.89 -2.79 0.44
N LEU A 339 -32.13 -1.69 0.35
CA LEU A 339 -32.61 -0.40 0.82
C LEU A 339 -33.89 -0.01 0.05
N PRO A 340 -34.92 0.51 0.75
CA PRO A 340 -36.10 1.00 0.09
C PRO A 340 -35.76 2.18 -0.84
N PRO A 341 -36.42 2.30 -2.00
CA PRO A 341 -36.07 3.27 -3.03
C PRO A 341 -36.30 4.72 -2.57
N LYS A 342 -35.39 5.63 -2.93
CA LYS A 342 -35.57 7.08 -2.75
C LYS A 342 -36.26 7.70 -3.98
N ASP A 343 -37.49 8.16 -3.73
CA ASP A 343 -38.26 9.24 -4.37
C ASP A 343 -38.49 9.21 -5.91
N LYS A 344 -39.76 8.95 -6.28
CA LYS A 344 -40.32 8.85 -7.65
C LYS A 344 -40.94 10.16 -8.18
N SER A 345 -40.80 11.27 -7.46
CA SER A 345 -41.67 12.44 -7.61
C SER A 345 -41.62 13.16 -8.98
N ASN A 346 -40.62 12.94 -9.84
CA ASN A 346 -40.46 13.72 -11.09
C ASN A 346 -40.39 12.89 -12.40
N LEU A 347 -40.42 11.56 -12.33
CA LEU A 347 -40.31 10.70 -13.53
C LEU A 347 -41.67 10.49 -14.21
N HIS A 348 -42.70 10.18 -13.43
CA HIS A 348 -44.06 9.98 -13.92
C HIS A 348 -44.62 11.23 -14.60
N GLU A 349 -44.31 12.42 -14.05
CA GLU A 349 -44.73 13.71 -14.60
C GLU A 349 -44.07 13.99 -15.96
N LYS A 350 -42.76 13.72 -16.08
CA LYS A 350 -42.03 13.84 -17.36
C LYS A 350 -42.48 12.83 -18.42
N ILE A 351 -42.78 11.59 -18.02
CA ILE A 351 -43.34 10.58 -18.92
C ILE A 351 -44.70 11.06 -19.46
N ALA A 352 -45.57 11.56 -18.57
CA ALA A 352 -46.87 12.09 -18.96
C ALA A 352 -46.75 13.32 -19.89
N GLU A 353 -45.80 14.22 -19.61
CA GLU A 353 -45.54 15.41 -20.44
C GLU A 353 -45.01 15.03 -21.83
N LEU A 354 -44.07 14.09 -21.91
CA LEU A 354 -43.53 13.59 -23.18
C LEU A 354 -44.56 12.82 -23.99
N GLN A 355 -45.41 12.00 -23.36
CA GLN A 355 -46.52 11.32 -24.04
C GLN A 355 -47.48 12.34 -24.68
N LYS A 356 -47.78 13.43 -23.96
CA LYS A 356 -48.60 14.54 -24.48
C LYS A 356 -47.91 15.24 -25.65
N LEU A 357 -46.60 15.52 -25.56
CA LEU A 357 -45.83 16.17 -26.64
C LEU A 357 -45.72 15.30 -27.90
N ILE A 358 -45.56 13.98 -27.76
CA ILE A 358 -45.51 13.04 -28.89
C ILE A 358 -46.84 13.00 -29.66
N SER A 359 -47.96 13.23 -28.97
CA SER A 359 -49.28 13.29 -29.60
C SER A 359 -49.45 14.51 -30.53
N THR A 360 -48.64 15.55 -30.37
CA THR A 360 -48.78 16.83 -31.09
C THR A 360 -47.71 17.05 -32.18
N VAL A 361 -46.70 16.18 -32.26
CA VAL A 361 -45.56 16.31 -33.17
C VAL A 361 -45.56 15.19 -34.23
N THR A 362 -45.10 15.47 -35.45
CA THR A 362 -45.00 14.50 -36.57
C THR A 362 -43.60 14.45 -37.18
N GLY A 363 -43.31 13.41 -37.98
CA GLY A 363 -42.02 13.23 -38.66
C GLY A 363 -40.87 12.91 -37.68
N TYR A 364 -39.65 13.26 -38.09
CA TYR A 364 -38.40 12.89 -37.39
C TYR A 364 -38.34 13.34 -35.92
N ALA A 365 -38.98 14.47 -35.58
CA ALA A 365 -39.06 14.94 -34.19
C ALA A 365 -39.91 14.00 -33.31
N LYS A 366 -40.95 13.36 -33.88
CA LYS A 366 -41.73 12.34 -33.18
C LYS A 366 -40.89 11.11 -32.87
N ASP A 367 -40.06 10.67 -33.82
CA ASP A 367 -39.21 9.49 -33.65
C ASP A 367 -38.14 9.71 -32.56
N ILE A 368 -37.58 10.91 -32.46
CA ILE A 368 -36.65 11.29 -31.38
C ILE A 368 -37.35 11.24 -30.02
N LEU A 369 -38.52 11.87 -29.91
CA LEU A 369 -39.28 11.91 -28.66
C LEU A 369 -39.80 10.52 -28.25
N GLN A 370 -40.16 9.67 -29.21
CA GLN A 370 -40.54 8.28 -28.94
C GLN A 370 -39.38 7.45 -28.42
N ASN A 371 -38.16 7.65 -28.94
CA ASN A 371 -36.97 7.00 -28.38
C ASN A 371 -36.66 7.48 -26.96
N GLU A 372 -36.80 8.78 -26.69
CA GLU A 372 -36.62 9.34 -25.34
C GLU A 372 -37.68 8.81 -24.36
N LEU A 373 -38.94 8.72 -24.80
CA LEU A 373 -40.02 8.12 -24.02
C LEU A 373 -39.75 6.63 -23.72
N GLN A 374 -39.26 5.87 -24.69
CA GLN A 374 -38.88 4.46 -24.46
C GLN A 374 -37.73 4.34 -23.47
N GLN A 375 -36.76 5.27 -23.49
CA GLN A 375 -35.70 5.31 -22.47
C GLN A 375 -36.26 5.63 -21.08
N LEU A 376 -37.16 6.61 -20.95
CA LEU A 376 -37.76 6.95 -19.66
C LEU A 376 -38.70 5.87 -19.12
N ILE A 377 -39.48 5.21 -19.99
CA ILE A 377 -40.30 4.04 -19.60
C ILE A 377 -39.41 2.87 -19.19
N HIS A 378 -38.26 2.67 -19.86
CA HIS A 378 -37.28 1.67 -19.44
C HIS A 378 -36.68 1.99 -18.06
N LEU A 379 -36.55 3.29 -17.73
CA LEU A 379 -36.14 3.76 -16.41
C LEU A 379 -37.26 3.65 -15.36
N ASP A 380 -38.54 3.69 -15.76
CA ASP A 380 -39.74 3.62 -14.89
C ASP A 380 -39.99 2.24 -14.24
N GLY A 381 -39.20 1.22 -14.58
CA GLY A 381 -39.21 -0.09 -13.93
C GLY A 381 -37.91 -0.45 -13.21
N VAL A 382 -36.91 0.44 -13.26
CA VAL A 382 -35.55 0.17 -12.78
C VAL A 382 -35.20 1.20 -11.73
N GLU A 383 -35.79 1.04 -10.55
CA GLU A 383 -35.45 1.83 -9.36
C GLU A 383 -34.00 1.55 -8.97
N ARG A 384 -33.13 2.56 -9.11
CA ARG A 384 -31.74 2.48 -8.64
C ARG A 384 -31.56 3.49 -7.53
N LEU A 385 -31.11 3.03 -6.37
CA LEU A 385 -30.40 3.90 -5.43
C LEU A 385 -29.32 4.67 -6.21
N ASN A 386 -29.02 5.90 -5.82
CA ASN A 386 -27.88 6.62 -6.36
C ASN A 386 -26.65 5.68 -6.28
N TYR A 387 -25.96 5.43 -7.40
CA TYR A 387 -24.79 4.53 -7.46
C TYR A 387 -23.80 4.79 -6.33
N TYR A 388 -23.70 6.06 -5.91
CA TYR A 388 -22.92 6.49 -4.76
C TYR A 388 -23.37 5.86 -3.43
N GLU A 389 -24.66 5.89 -3.10
CA GLU A 389 -25.19 5.31 -1.85
C GLU A 389 -25.01 3.79 -1.84
N GLN A 390 -25.21 3.10 -2.97
CA GLN A 390 -24.94 1.65 -3.07
C GLN A 390 -23.47 1.32 -2.82
N TRP A 391 -22.58 2.09 -3.45
CA TRP A 391 -21.14 1.92 -3.31
C TRP A 391 -20.67 2.12 -1.87
N ILE A 392 -21.11 3.21 -1.22
CA ILE A 392 -20.77 3.52 0.17
C ILE A 392 -21.21 2.40 1.12
N ASN A 393 -22.42 1.88 0.97
CA ASN A 393 -22.92 0.81 1.84
C ASN A 393 -22.08 -0.47 1.74
N ILE A 394 -21.60 -0.82 0.54
CA ILE A 394 -20.70 -1.97 0.36
C ILE A 394 -19.36 -1.71 1.07
N GLU A 395 -18.78 -0.52 0.90
CA GLU A 395 -17.52 -0.14 1.56
C GLU A 395 -17.64 -0.06 3.09
N GLU A 396 -18.76 0.45 3.60
CA GLU A 396 -19.01 0.59 5.05
C GLU A 396 -19.11 -0.77 5.74
N LYS A 397 -19.78 -1.74 5.12
CA LYS A 397 -19.94 -3.09 5.70
C LYS A 397 -18.67 -3.94 5.59
N GLN A 398 -17.94 -3.85 4.48
CA GLN A 398 -16.74 -4.68 4.22
C GLN A 398 -15.44 -4.07 4.77
N VAL A 399 -15.49 -2.83 5.28
CA VAL A 399 -14.33 -2.09 5.80
C VAL A 399 -13.17 -1.99 4.77
N SER A 400 -13.48 -2.21 3.49
CA SER A 400 -12.53 -2.32 2.39
C SER A 400 -13.04 -1.59 1.14
N PRO A 401 -12.17 -0.91 0.38
CA PRO A 401 -12.55 -0.26 -0.88
C PRO A 401 -13.14 -1.23 -1.91
N LEU A 402 -14.16 -0.78 -2.65
CA LEU A 402 -14.74 -1.54 -3.75
C LEU A 402 -13.95 -1.29 -5.05
N SER A 403 -13.72 -2.33 -5.85
CA SER A 403 -13.12 -2.23 -7.19
C SER A 403 -13.87 -3.09 -8.20
N LEU A 404 -14.40 -2.43 -9.23
CA LEU A 404 -15.23 -3.02 -10.27
C LEU A 404 -14.50 -3.05 -11.61
N PHE A 405 -14.33 -4.25 -12.15
CA PHE A 405 -13.78 -4.47 -13.49
C PHE A 405 -14.92 -4.64 -14.49
N LEU A 406 -15.14 -3.64 -15.34
CA LEU A 406 -16.11 -3.71 -16.43
C LEU A 406 -15.39 -3.98 -17.76
N THR A 407 -15.67 -5.14 -18.34
CA THR A 407 -14.94 -5.66 -19.51
C THR A 407 -15.84 -5.67 -20.73
N ARG A 408 -15.38 -5.12 -21.86
CA ARG A 408 -16.16 -5.09 -23.10
C ARG A 408 -15.44 -5.88 -24.20
N TYR A 409 -16.09 -6.90 -24.74
CA TYR A 409 -15.81 -7.39 -26.10
C TYR A 409 -16.48 -6.46 -27.14
N PRO A 410 -15.85 -6.18 -28.29
CA PRO A 410 -15.32 -4.86 -28.72
C PRO A 410 -16.26 -3.64 -28.62
N LEU A 411 -15.69 -2.50 -28.17
CA LEU A 411 -15.96 -1.17 -28.75
C LEU A 411 -15.12 -1.05 -30.02
N ILE A 412 -15.74 -0.99 -31.20
CA ILE A 412 -15.05 -0.49 -32.39
C ILE A 412 -15.04 1.04 -32.26
N LEU A 413 -14.03 1.58 -31.57
CA LEU A 413 -13.62 2.95 -31.88
C LEU A 413 -13.13 2.93 -33.33
N ARG A 414 -13.42 3.98 -34.13
CA ARG A 414 -13.11 4.11 -35.58
C ARG A 414 -11.62 3.94 -35.97
N SER A 415 -10.78 3.37 -35.11
CA SER A 415 -9.34 3.08 -35.29
C SER A 415 -8.91 1.64 -34.91
N GLY A 416 -9.83 0.68 -34.68
CA GLY A 416 -9.47 -0.74 -34.46
C GLY A 416 -8.88 -1.06 -33.07
N LYS A 417 -9.11 -0.21 -32.07
CA LYS A 417 -8.66 -0.38 -30.67
C LYS A 417 -9.83 -0.79 -29.76
N HIS A 418 -9.61 -1.73 -28.84
CA HIS A 418 -10.57 -2.15 -27.82
C HIS A 418 -10.29 -1.45 -26.49
N SER A 419 -11.33 -1.12 -25.72
CA SER A 419 -11.24 -0.43 -24.42
C SER A 419 -11.97 -1.19 -23.31
N LEU A 420 -11.38 -1.21 -22.11
CA LEU A 420 -11.94 -1.69 -20.85
C LEU A 420 -12.06 -0.52 -19.88
N ILE A 421 -13.17 -0.43 -19.17
CA ILE A 421 -13.41 0.63 -18.18
C ILE A 421 -13.32 -0.02 -16.80
N PHE A 422 -12.45 0.51 -15.97
CA PHE A 422 -12.23 0.09 -14.60
C PHE A 422 -12.75 1.18 -13.68
N TRP A 423 -13.44 0.82 -12.60
CA TRP A 423 -13.91 1.77 -11.59
C TRP A 423 -13.43 1.33 -10.21
N SER A 424 -12.65 2.16 -9.54
CA SER A 424 -12.18 2.00 -8.16
C SER A 424 -12.18 3.38 -7.51
N ALA A 425 -13.08 3.57 -6.56
CA ALA A 425 -13.13 4.75 -5.71
C ALA A 425 -12.95 4.28 -4.27
N TYR A 426 -12.26 5.07 -3.43
CA TYR A 426 -12.38 4.94 -1.97
C TYR A 426 -13.10 6.20 -1.49
N LEU A 427 -14.42 6.13 -1.39
CA LEU A 427 -15.25 7.32 -1.19
C LEU A 427 -15.33 7.73 0.30
N LYS A 428 -14.93 6.83 1.22
CA LYS A 428 -14.87 7.09 2.66
C LYS A 428 -14.02 8.30 3.05
N GLN A 429 -12.88 8.51 2.39
CA GLN A 429 -11.98 9.65 2.68
C GLN A 429 -12.57 10.98 2.21
N LYS A 430 -13.41 10.97 1.15
CA LYS A 430 -14.08 12.18 0.65
C LYS A 430 -15.14 12.69 1.62
N LYS A 431 -15.89 11.82 2.30
CA LYS A 431 -16.90 12.22 3.28
C LYS A 431 -16.26 12.87 4.51
N LEU A 432 -15.19 12.28 5.05
CA LEU A 432 -14.42 12.85 6.16
C LEU A 432 -13.76 14.20 5.82
N LEU A 433 -13.31 14.39 4.58
CA LEU A 433 -12.78 15.68 4.12
C LEU A 433 -13.88 16.72 3.85
N SER A 434 -15.05 16.31 3.36
CA SER A 434 -16.17 17.23 3.11
C SER A 434 -16.93 17.63 4.38
N GLU A 435 -16.99 16.76 5.39
CA GLU A 435 -17.65 17.04 6.67
C GLU A 435 -16.78 17.91 7.61
N ASN A 436 -15.47 18.02 7.36
CA ASN A 436 -14.56 18.92 8.08
C ASN A 436 -14.36 20.29 7.38
N LEU A 437 -15.08 20.54 6.27
CA LEU A 437 -15.02 21.79 5.50
C LEU A 437 -16.33 22.61 5.57
N TYR A 438 -17.20 22.33 6.54
CA TYR A 438 -18.40 23.12 6.84
C TYR A 438 -18.47 23.55 8.30
#